data_AF-A0A9E1RUY8-F1
#
_entry.id   AF-A0A9E1RUY8-F1
#
_cell.length_a   1.000
_cell.length_b   1.000
_cell.length_c   1.000
_cell.angle_alpha   90.00
_cell.angle_beta   90.00
_cell.angle_gamma   90.00
#
_symmetry.space_group_name_H-M   'P 1'
#
loop_
_entity.id
_entity.type
_entity.pdbx_description
1 polymer ?
#
loop_
_entity_poly.entity_id
_entity_poly.type
_entity_poly.pdbx_seq_one_letter_code
_entity_poly.pdbx_strand_id
1 'polypeptide(L)'
;MKQKGAGIVAGIIAGNGEARGRVSLRVVASLAALLSIGFFSYQSMAQENIPDSAEAGRLEQQFDAPDAPLSQFETQIPDSEEPMPAADAARIKFTLSGVMVDGSTVYGDHDMLSLYEEMLGSEISLSDVFQIARRITVKYRGDGYILSRAVVPAQRIKSGVVVIQVIEGFVSGVSIEGDILGPVSLLESYAEKVMESRPLRADVLERYVLLAGDLPGVDASSVLAPADDTPGASELILVVEHKEADIFATHDNRGTRFVGPH
;
A
#
# COMPACT_ATOMS: atom_id res chain seq x y z
N MET A 1 27.16 -61.03 -14.03
CA MET A 1 28.02 -62.22 -14.18
C MET A 1 29.35 -61.76 -14.78
N LYS A 2 30.42 -61.79 -13.98
CA LYS A 2 31.50 -62.81 -14.01
C LYS A 2 32.24 -62.82 -15.37
N GLN A 3 33.41 -62.19 -15.48
CA GLN A 3 34.76 -62.61 -15.06
C GLN A 3 35.54 -63.34 -16.18
N LYS A 4 36.86 -63.05 -16.23
CA LYS A 4 37.97 -63.76 -16.90
C LYS A 4 38.09 -63.50 -18.39
N GLY A 5 39.28 -63.36 -19.00
CA GLY A 5 40.66 -63.70 -18.65
C GLY A 5 41.37 -63.93 -20.00
N ALA A 6 42.48 -63.25 -20.29
CA ALA A 6 43.86 -63.77 -20.22
C ALA A 6 44.28 -64.72 -21.37
N GLY A 7 45.49 -64.49 -21.91
CA GLY A 7 46.30 -65.41 -22.74
C GLY A 7 46.62 -64.81 -24.12
N ILE A 8 47.74 -64.13 -24.36
CA ILE A 8 49.14 -64.62 -24.50
C ILE A 8 49.26 -65.83 -25.43
N VAL A 9 49.82 -65.62 -26.63
CA VAL A 9 50.79 -66.54 -27.25
C VAL A 9 51.81 -65.73 -28.05
N ALA A 10 53.08 -65.84 -27.64
CA ALA A 10 54.24 -65.40 -28.38
C ALA A 10 54.59 -66.44 -29.47
N GLY A 11 54.98 -65.95 -30.66
CA GLY A 11 55.50 -66.76 -31.76
C GLY A 11 56.64 -66.04 -32.47
N ILE A 12 57.86 -66.38 -32.07
CA ILE A 12 59.14 -66.13 -32.75
C ILE A 12 59.17 -66.94 -34.05
N ILE A 13 59.75 -66.45 -35.17
CA ILE A 13 60.79 -67.09 -36.04
C ILE A 13 61.17 -66.17 -37.24
N ALA A 14 62.43 -65.69 -37.19
CA ALA A 14 63.51 -65.61 -38.20
C ALA A 14 63.38 -65.04 -39.65
N GLY A 15 64.40 -64.22 -39.97
CA GLY A 15 65.15 -64.18 -41.24
C GLY A 15 64.73 -63.09 -42.24
N ASN A 16 65.58 -62.42 -43.02
CA ASN A 16 67.04 -62.44 -43.28
C ASN A 16 67.32 -61.29 -44.30
N GLY A 17 68.55 -60.75 -44.36
CA GLY A 17 69.05 -59.89 -45.46
C GLY A 17 69.17 -58.39 -45.13
N GLU A 18 70.34 -57.88 -44.70
CA GLU A 18 71.41 -57.28 -45.54
C GLU A 18 70.95 -55.99 -46.28
N ALA A 19 71.61 -54.82 -46.24
CA ALA A 19 73.00 -54.49 -45.94
C ALA A 19 73.18 -52.99 -45.60
N ARG A 20 74.12 -52.74 -44.69
CA ARG A 20 75.15 -51.66 -44.69
C ARG A 20 74.72 -50.20 -44.92
N GLY A 21 74.68 -49.47 -43.81
CA GLY A 21 75.02 -48.03 -43.74
C GLY A 21 75.58 -47.71 -42.35
N ARG A 22 76.90 -47.81 -42.17
CA ARG A 22 77.61 -47.50 -40.91
C ARG A 22 77.93 -46.01 -40.86
N VAL A 23 77.34 -45.26 -39.93
CA VAL A 23 77.95 -44.03 -39.37
C VAL A 23 77.67 -43.96 -37.86
N SER A 24 78.75 -44.22 -37.10
CA SER A 24 79.09 -43.87 -35.70
C SER A 24 78.00 -43.65 -34.62
N LEU A 25 78.04 -44.57 -33.66
CA LEU A 25 77.56 -44.54 -32.28
C LEU A 25 78.39 -43.55 -31.41
N ARG A 26 77.73 -42.74 -30.55
CA ARG A 26 78.02 -42.49 -29.11
C ARG A 26 77.64 -41.07 -28.65
N VAL A 27 76.55 -40.96 -27.85
CA VAL A 27 76.40 -40.30 -26.51
C VAL A 27 74.94 -40.61 -26.05
N VAL A 28 74.60 -41.84 -25.64
CA VAL A 28 74.44 -42.31 -24.24
C VAL A 28 73.95 -41.26 -23.22
N ALA A 29 72.65 -41.31 -22.95
CA ALA A 29 72.00 -41.39 -21.63
C ALA A 29 72.56 -40.56 -20.46
N SER A 30 71.83 -39.52 -20.06
CA SER A 30 71.80 -38.97 -18.68
C SER A 30 70.62 -38.01 -18.49
N LEU A 31 69.35 -38.47 -18.56
CA LEU A 31 68.21 -37.71 -18.02
C LEU A 31 66.91 -38.53 -17.88
N ALA A 32 66.97 -39.75 -17.33
CA ALA A 32 65.76 -40.59 -17.20
C ALA A 32 65.60 -41.22 -15.80
N ALA A 33 66.05 -40.54 -14.74
CA ALA A 33 66.01 -41.08 -13.38
C ALA A 33 65.68 -40.01 -12.31
N LEU A 34 64.75 -39.11 -12.60
CA LEU A 34 64.13 -38.17 -11.64
C LEU A 34 62.62 -37.99 -11.93
N LEU A 35 61.95 -39.07 -12.34
CA LEU A 35 60.48 -39.15 -12.49
C LEU A 35 59.89 -39.79 -11.22
N SER A 36 60.27 -39.25 -10.07
CA SER A 36 59.69 -39.58 -8.78
C SER A 36 58.59 -38.56 -8.47
N ILE A 37 57.40 -39.07 -8.15
CA ILE A 37 56.45 -38.44 -7.22
C ILE A 37 55.77 -37.17 -7.74
N GLY A 38 54.53 -37.32 -8.22
CA GLY A 38 53.66 -36.17 -8.48
C GLY A 38 52.37 -36.47 -9.22
N PHE A 39 51.85 -37.70 -9.15
CA PHE A 39 50.64 -38.10 -9.88
C PHE A 39 49.34 -37.95 -9.07
N PHE A 40 49.37 -37.26 -7.93
CA PHE A 40 48.19 -37.01 -7.10
C PHE A 40 48.35 -35.66 -6.41
N SER A 41 47.27 -34.88 -6.37
CA SER A 41 47.14 -33.56 -5.75
C SER A 41 47.56 -32.40 -6.65
N TYR A 42 46.63 -31.94 -7.50
CA TYR A 42 46.28 -30.52 -7.75
C TYR A 42 45.18 -30.49 -8.82
N GLN A 43 44.06 -31.18 -8.58
CA GLN A 43 42.80 -30.65 -9.12
C GLN A 43 42.39 -29.57 -8.11
N SER A 44 43.01 -28.40 -8.21
CA SER A 44 42.41 -27.20 -7.66
C SER A 44 41.06 -27.11 -8.34
N MET A 45 39.99 -27.25 -7.56
CA MET A 45 38.70 -26.72 -7.96
C MET A 45 38.94 -25.25 -8.28
N ALA A 46 39.05 -24.93 -9.56
CA ALA A 46 38.79 -23.59 -10.02
C ALA A 46 37.29 -23.38 -9.77
N GLN A 47 36.96 -23.08 -8.52
CA GLN A 47 35.70 -22.44 -8.21
C GLN A 47 35.80 -21.11 -8.96
N GLU A 48 35.13 -21.06 -10.10
CA GLU A 48 34.90 -19.82 -10.82
C GLU A 48 34.16 -18.94 -9.81
N ASN A 49 34.91 -18.07 -9.12
CA ASN A 49 34.36 -17.04 -8.26
C ASN A 49 33.63 -16.11 -9.21
N ILE A 50 32.38 -16.44 -9.50
CA ILE A 50 31.44 -15.54 -10.14
C ILE A 50 31.47 -14.30 -9.26
N PRO A 51 31.95 -13.15 -9.79
CA PRO A 51 31.92 -11.93 -9.03
C PRO A 51 30.49 -11.71 -8.55
N ASP A 52 30.33 -11.18 -7.34
CA ASP A 52 29.02 -10.84 -6.74
C ASP A 52 28.10 -10.02 -7.68
N SER A 53 28.66 -9.41 -8.73
CA SER A 53 27.97 -8.69 -9.81
C SER A 53 27.43 -9.56 -10.96
N ALA A 54 27.61 -10.87 -10.93
CA ALA A 54 27.14 -11.83 -11.91
C ALA A 54 26.17 -12.89 -11.32
N GLU A 55 25.75 -12.73 -10.06
CA GLU A 55 24.66 -13.51 -9.48
C GLU A 55 23.30 -13.06 -10.08
N ALA A 56 22.58 -14.00 -10.68
CA ALA A 56 21.30 -13.73 -11.36
C ALA A 56 20.19 -13.19 -10.42
N GLY A 57 20.26 -13.45 -9.11
CA GLY A 57 19.27 -13.01 -8.12
C GLY A 57 19.32 -11.53 -7.75
N ARG A 58 20.33 -10.78 -8.23
CA ARG A 58 20.49 -9.35 -7.94
C ARG A 58 19.62 -8.45 -8.83
N LEU A 59 19.27 -8.91 -10.04
CA LEU A 59 18.39 -8.19 -10.96
C LEU A 59 16.97 -8.03 -10.40
N GLU A 60 16.48 -9.00 -9.64
CA GLU A 60 15.16 -8.96 -9.00
C GLU A 60 15.09 -7.94 -7.85
N GLN A 61 16.21 -7.60 -7.21
CA GLN A 61 16.27 -6.56 -6.16
C GLN A 61 16.33 -5.13 -6.72
N GLN A 62 16.66 -4.96 -8.01
CA GLN A 62 16.85 -3.63 -8.63
C GLN A 62 15.56 -3.03 -9.21
N PHE A 63 14.49 -3.83 -9.31
CA PHE A 63 13.14 -3.30 -9.45
C PHE A 63 12.67 -2.83 -8.07
N ASP A 64 13.29 -1.74 -7.61
CA ASP A 64 12.90 -1.05 -6.39
C ASP A 64 11.45 -0.58 -6.45
N ALA A 65 10.91 -0.30 -5.26
CA ALA A 65 9.52 0.00 -4.96
C ALA A 65 8.79 0.82 -6.06
N PRO A 66 7.51 0.51 -6.33
CA PRO A 66 6.71 1.25 -7.30
C PRO A 66 6.82 2.75 -7.04
N ASP A 67 6.88 3.55 -8.12
CA ASP A 67 6.83 5.00 -8.03
C ASP A 67 5.68 5.40 -7.08
N ALA A 68 5.98 6.30 -6.14
CA ALA A 68 4.95 6.83 -5.27
C ALA A 68 3.83 7.44 -6.14
N PRO A 69 2.55 7.26 -5.78
CA PRO A 69 1.45 7.82 -6.54
C PRO A 69 1.67 9.33 -6.70
N LEU A 70 1.46 9.82 -7.93
CA LEU A 70 1.63 11.25 -8.24
C LEU A 70 0.56 12.09 -7.56
N SER A 71 -0.59 11.48 -7.27
CA SER A 71 -1.76 12.13 -6.70
C SER A 71 -1.57 12.46 -5.21
N GLN A 72 -1.92 13.69 -4.82
CA GLN A 72 -1.93 14.14 -3.43
C GLN A 72 -3.38 14.33 -2.97
N PHE A 73 -3.72 13.82 -1.79
CA PHE A 73 -5.07 13.97 -1.25
C PHE A 73 -5.21 15.33 -0.56
N GLU A 74 -5.91 16.25 -1.21
CA GLU A 74 -6.34 17.52 -0.62
C GLU A 74 -7.86 17.60 -0.65
N THR A 75 -8.48 17.54 0.54
CA THR A 75 -9.93 17.66 0.70
C THR A 75 -10.28 18.74 1.70
N GLN A 76 -11.11 19.68 1.28
CA GLN A 76 -11.70 20.67 2.15
C GLN A 76 -13.02 20.12 2.69
N ILE A 77 -13.02 19.79 3.98
CA ILE A 77 -14.22 19.41 4.72
C ILE A 77 -14.76 20.70 5.34
N PRO A 78 -16.06 20.99 5.22
CA PRO A 78 -16.62 22.19 5.80
C PRO A 78 -16.46 22.15 7.33
N ASP A 79 -16.01 23.27 7.90
CA ASP A 79 -15.99 23.49 9.34
C ASP A 79 -17.44 23.44 9.84
N SER A 80 -17.86 22.26 10.30
CA SER A 80 -19.16 22.13 10.95
C SER A 80 -19.07 22.84 12.29
N GLU A 81 -19.69 24.02 12.38
CA GLU A 81 -19.85 24.75 13.64
C GLU A 81 -20.49 23.80 14.67
N GLU A 82 -19.67 23.31 15.61
CA GLU A 82 -20.21 22.62 16.77
C GLU A 82 -21.06 23.65 17.52
N PRO A 83 -22.36 23.40 17.75
CA PRO A 83 -23.17 24.33 18.51
C PRO A 83 -22.54 24.46 19.89
N MET A 84 -21.91 25.61 20.16
CA MET A 84 -21.45 25.89 21.51
C MET A 84 -22.70 25.90 22.39
N PRO A 85 -22.72 25.17 23.52
CA PRO A 85 -23.83 25.25 24.44
C PRO A 85 -24.05 26.73 24.79
N ALA A 86 -25.26 27.23 24.57
CA ALA A 86 -25.62 28.56 25.02
C ALA A 86 -25.22 28.70 26.50
N ALA A 87 -24.78 29.88 26.95
CA ALA A 87 -24.33 30.09 28.33
C ALA A 87 -25.37 29.69 29.40
N ASP A 88 -26.64 29.55 29.01
CA ASP A 88 -27.74 29.08 29.83
C ASP A 88 -27.77 27.56 30.03
N ALA A 89 -27.13 26.76 29.15
CA ALA A 89 -27.11 25.29 29.21
C ALA A 89 -26.48 24.76 30.50
N ALA A 90 -25.47 25.46 31.04
CA ALA A 90 -24.84 25.08 32.30
C ALA A 90 -25.77 25.25 33.53
N ARG A 91 -26.84 26.05 33.41
CA ARG A 91 -27.79 26.30 34.51
C ARG A 91 -28.92 25.28 34.57
N ILE A 92 -29.21 24.61 33.46
CA ILE A 92 -30.26 23.60 33.39
C ILE A 92 -29.67 22.29 33.89
N LYS A 93 -30.13 21.81 35.06
CA LYS A 93 -29.64 20.59 35.71
C LYS A 93 -30.76 19.57 35.93
N PHE A 94 -30.41 18.29 35.86
CA PHE A 94 -31.32 17.16 36.09
C PHE A 94 -30.51 15.88 36.33
N THR A 95 -31.12 14.86 36.93
CA THR A 95 -30.51 13.52 37.04
C THR A 95 -30.62 12.79 35.70
N LEU A 96 -29.49 12.33 35.15
CA LEU A 96 -29.49 11.53 33.93
C LEU A 96 -29.87 10.09 34.25
N SER A 97 -31.02 9.65 33.75
CA SER A 97 -31.49 8.25 33.87
C SER A 97 -31.07 7.41 32.66
N GLY A 98 -30.91 8.03 31.48
CA GLY A 98 -30.56 7.31 30.27
C GLY A 98 -30.38 8.22 29.06
N VAL A 99 -29.72 7.69 28.03
CA VAL A 99 -29.52 8.34 26.74
C VAL A 99 -30.12 7.43 25.67
N MET A 100 -30.97 7.99 24.81
CA MET A 100 -31.50 7.33 23.63
C MET A 100 -30.81 7.93 22.41
N VAL A 101 -30.09 7.10 21.65
CA VAL A 101 -29.41 7.51 20.43
C VAL A 101 -30.30 7.15 19.25
N ASP A 102 -30.66 8.14 18.43
CA ASP A 102 -31.47 7.96 17.22
C ASP A 102 -30.63 8.22 15.96
N GLY A 103 -30.94 7.58 14.85
CA GLY A 103 -30.25 7.80 13.56
C GLY A 103 -28.86 7.15 13.42
N SER A 104 -28.44 6.31 14.38
CA SER A 104 -27.22 5.51 14.27
C SER A 104 -27.51 4.17 13.58
N THR A 105 -26.81 3.89 12.48
CA THR A 105 -26.84 2.57 11.82
C THR A 105 -25.51 1.84 11.94
N VAL A 106 -24.42 2.57 12.16
CA VAL A 106 -23.06 2.02 12.33
C VAL A 106 -22.86 1.42 13.72
N TYR A 107 -23.44 2.02 14.77
CA TYR A 107 -23.21 1.62 16.15
C TYR A 107 -24.52 1.26 16.85
N GLY A 108 -24.46 0.27 17.75
CA GLY A 108 -25.56 -0.03 18.66
C GLY A 108 -25.43 0.72 19.99
N ASP A 109 -26.48 0.66 20.81
CA ASP A 109 -26.51 1.28 22.14
C ASP A 109 -25.31 0.88 23.03
N HIS A 110 -24.90 -0.39 22.94
CA HIS A 110 -23.77 -0.92 23.72
C HIS A 110 -22.42 -0.29 23.32
N ASP A 111 -22.23 0.04 22.05
CA ASP A 111 -20.98 0.64 21.56
C ASP A 111 -20.81 2.09 22.06
N MET A 112 -21.94 2.74 22.36
CA MET A 112 -22.01 4.13 22.81
C MET A 112 -22.05 4.27 24.34
N LEU A 113 -22.43 3.22 25.07
CA LEU A 113 -22.60 3.26 26.53
C LEU A 113 -21.35 3.76 27.27
N SER A 114 -20.18 3.29 26.84
CA SER A 114 -18.89 3.69 27.42
C SER A 114 -18.61 5.20 27.35
N LEU A 115 -19.31 5.95 26.48
CA LEU A 115 -19.12 7.39 26.31
C LEU A 115 -19.82 8.21 27.39
N TYR A 116 -20.81 7.65 28.09
CA TYR A 116 -21.64 8.38 29.07
C TYR A 116 -22.02 7.56 30.31
N GLU A 117 -21.56 6.33 30.45
CA GLU A 117 -21.90 5.46 31.59
C GLU A 117 -21.59 6.09 32.95
N GLU A 118 -20.48 6.84 33.05
CA GLU A 118 -20.05 7.53 34.27
C GLU A 118 -21.04 8.62 34.73
N MET A 119 -21.88 9.10 33.82
CA MET A 119 -22.85 10.18 34.06
C MET A 119 -24.23 9.64 34.45
N LEU A 120 -24.50 8.35 34.25
CA LEU A 120 -25.78 7.74 34.58
C LEU A 120 -26.03 7.74 36.09
N GLY A 121 -27.25 8.10 36.49
CA GLY A 121 -27.66 8.24 37.88
C GLY A 121 -27.16 9.51 38.59
N SER A 122 -26.33 10.32 37.93
CA SER A 122 -25.76 11.55 38.48
C SER A 122 -26.55 12.80 38.06
N GLU A 123 -26.47 13.87 38.86
CA GLU A 123 -26.97 15.19 38.44
C GLU A 123 -26.01 15.81 37.42
N ILE A 124 -26.51 16.05 36.21
CA ILE A 124 -25.75 16.66 35.12
C ILE A 124 -26.43 17.93 34.63
N SER A 125 -25.67 18.75 33.90
CA SER A 125 -26.17 19.91 33.20
C SER A 125 -26.53 19.61 31.74
N LEU A 126 -27.29 20.49 31.08
CA LEU A 126 -27.49 20.39 29.62
C LEU A 126 -26.16 20.52 28.86
N SER A 127 -25.18 21.25 29.41
CA SER A 127 -23.82 21.32 28.85
C SER A 127 -23.15 19.95 28.78
N ASP A 128 -23.37 19.10 29.78
CA ASP A 128 -22.83 17.74 29.82
C ASP A 128 -23.47 16.84 28.75
N VAL A 129 -24.76 17.04 28.44
CA VAL A 129 -25.42 16.35 27.31
C VAL A 129 -24.77 16.71 25.97
N PHE A 130 -24.41 17.99 25.77
CA PHE A 130 -23.64 18.39 24.59
C PHE A 130 -22.25 17.77 24.56
N GLN A 131 -21.61 17.56 25.72
CA GLN A 131 -20.34 16.82 25.78
C GLN A 131 -20.51 15.36 25.37
N ILE A 132 -21.61 14.69 25.76
CA ILE A 132 -21.92 13.33 25.31
C ILE A 132 -22.06 13.31 23.77
N ALA A 133 -22.84 14.24 23.20
CA ALA A 133 -22.98 14.36 21.75
C ALA A 133 -21.62 14.61 21.06
N ARG A 134 -20.76 15.47 21.62
CA ARG A 134 -19.39 15.66 21.13
C ARG A 134 -18.57 14.37 21.17
N ARG A 135 -18.61 13.61 22.28
CA ARG A 135 -17.90 12.32 22.39
C ARG A 135 -18.36 11.33 21.31
N ILE A 136 -19.66 11.28 21.02
CA ILE A 136 -20.22 10.46 19.93
C ILE A 136 -19.69 10.93 18.57
N THR A 137 -19.73 12.24 18.28
CA THR A 137 -19.16 12.81 17.03
C THR A 137 -17.67 12.48 16.87
N VAL A 138 -16.89 12.63 17.94
CA VAL A 138 -15.45 12.31 17.95
C VAL A 138 -15.22 10.82 17.67
N LYS A 139 -16.04 9.93 18.23
CA LYS A 139 -15.98 8.50 17.92
C LYS A 139 -16.21 8.24 16.44
N TYR A 140 -17.29 8.76 15.86
CA TYR A 140 -17.58 8.62 14.43
C TYR A 140 -16.43 9.11 13.55
N ARG A 141 -15.93 10.32 13.82
CA ARG A 141 -14.81 10.90 13.06
C ARG A 141 -13.53 10.10 13.22
N GLY A 142 -13.20 9.65 14.43
CA GLY A 142 -12.05 8.81 14.71
C GLY A 142 -12.09 7.46 14.00
N ASP A 143 -13.29 6.91 13.80
CA ASP A 143 -13.52 5.65 13.08
C ASP A 143 -13.67 5.85 11.55
N GLY A 144 -13.44 7.08 11.05
CA GLY A 144 -13.36 7.41 9.63
C GLY A 144 -14.63 7.98 8.99
N TYR A 145 -15.69 8.25 9.77
CA TYR A 145 -16.94 8.81 9.26
C TYR A 145 -16.95 10.33 9.28
N ILE A 146 -16.31 10.94 8.29
CA ILE A 146 -15.94 12.38 8.29
C ILE A 146 -17.14 13.34 8.28
N LEU A 147 -18.25 12.96 7.68
CA LEU A 147 -19.47 13.77 7.60
C LEU A 147 -20.48 13.47 8.73
N SER A 148 -20.19 12.50 9.59
CA SER A 148 -21.12 12.09 10.64
C SER A 148 -20.96 12.95 11.90
N ARG A 149 -22.09 13.30 12.53
CA ARG A 149 -22.12 14.10 13.75
C ARG A 149 -23.36 13.80 14.59
N ALA A 150 -23.24 13.96 15.91
CA ALA A 150 -24.36 13.89 16.83
C ALA A 150 -24.82 15.30 17.24
N VAL A 151 -26.14 15.48 17.33
CA VAL A 151 -26.80 16.72 17.73
C VAL A 151 -27.80 16.46 18.83
N VAL A 152 -28.00 17.47 19.69
CA VAL A 152 -29.02 17.42 20.75
C VAL A 152 -30.22 18.24 20.28
N PRO A 153 -31.32 17.60 19.83
CA PRO A 153 -32.50 18.34 19.40
C PRO A 153 -33.20 19.02 20.58
N ALA A 154 -33.94 20.10 20.28
CA ALA A 154 -34.78 20.77 21.27
C ALA A 154 -35.86 19.80 21.78
N GLN A 155 -35.81 19.49 23.07
CA GLN A 155 -36.70 18.49 23.69
C GLN A 155 -37.03 18.87 25.13
N ARG A 156 -38.10 18.29 25.66
CA ARG A 156 -38.39 18.34 27.10
C ARG A 156 -37.85 17.07 27.74
N ILE A 157 -36.90 17.21 28.65
CA ILE A 157 -36.34 16.10 29.40
C ILE A 157 -37.37 15.65 30.43
N LYS A 158 -37.93 14.45 30.23
CA LYS A 158 -38.85 13.81 31.18
C LYS A 158 -38.18 12.58 31.75
N SER A 159 -38.31 12.38 33.06
CA SER A 159 -37.77 11.21 33.76
C SER A 159 -36.25 11.01 33.62
N GLY A 160 -35.50 12.07 33.28
CA GLY A 160 -34.05 12.02 33.13
C GLY A 160 -33.54 11.34 31.85
N VAL A 161 -34.40 11.03 30.88
CA VAL A 161 -33.98 10.44 29.59
C VAL A 161 -33.79 11.53 28.55
N VAL A 162 -32.63 11.53 27.88
CA VAL A 162 -32.29 12.48 26.81
C VAL A 162 -32.18 11.76 25.47
N VAL A 163 -32.62 12.43 24.40
CA VAL A 163 -32.48 11.96 23.02
C VAL A 163 -31.29 12.66 22.36
N ILE A 164 -30.39 11.90 21.78
CA ILE A 164 -29.30 12.40 20.94
C ILE A 164 -29.54 11.88 19.54
N GLN A 165 -29.57 12.77 18.56
CA GLN A 165 -29.75 12.39 17.16
C GLN A 165 -28.40 12.35 16.47
N VAL A 166 -28.03 11.20 15.92
CA VAL A 166 -26.88 11.03 15.05
C VAL A 166 -27.32 11.29 13.62
N ILE A 167 -26.56 12.15 12.95
CA ILE A 167 -26.68 12.44 11.53
C ILE A 167 -25.50 11.75 10.87
N GLU A 168 -25.77 10.59 10.28
CA GLU A 168 -24.80 9.82 9.50
C GLU A 168 -24.69 10.41 8.09
N GLY A 169 -23.69 11.29 7.91
CA GLY A 169 -23.58 12.07 6.68
C GLY A 169 -23.07 11.27 5.48
N PHE A 170 -23.50 11.66 4.29
CA PHE A 170 -23.17 10.98 3.03
C PHE A 170 -23.13 11.94 1.84
N VAL A 171 -22.54 11.49 0.73
CA VAL A 171 -22.54 12.26 -0.53
C VAL A 171 -23.83 11.98 -1.31
N SER A 172 -24.65 13.00 -1.53
CA SER A 172 -25.90 12.89 -2.30
C SER A 172 -25.72 13.12 -3.80
N GLY A 173 -24.69 13.86 -4.19
CA GLY A 173 -24.39 14.20 -5.58
C GLY A 173 -22.93 14.58 -5.76
N VAL A 174 -22.48 14.51 -7.01
CA VAL A 174 -21.13 14.88 -7.41
C VAL A 174 -21.20 15.84 -8.59
N SER A 175 -20.48 16.95 -8.48
CA SER A 175 -20.22 17.89 -9.57
C SER A 175 -18.75 17.78 -9.98
N ILE A 176 -18.47 17.76 -11.27
CA ILE A 176 -17.10 17.79 -11.80
C ILE A 176 -16.89 19.15 -12.45
N GLU A 177 -15.92 19.91 -11.96
CA GLU A 177 -15.63 21.27 -12.42
C GLU A 177 -14.19 21.37 -12.96
N GLY A 178 -13.97 22.23 -13.95
CA GLY A 178 -12.63 22.51 -14.52
C GLY A 178 -12.47 22.11 -15.99
N ASP A 179 -11.21 21.93 -16.42
CA ASP A 179 -10.88 21.62 -17.82
C ASP A 179 -10.85 20.10 -18.05
N ILE A 180 -12.01 19.56 -18.43
CA ILE A 180 -12.23 18.13 -18.52
C ILE A 180 -11.78 17.62 -19.90
N LEU A 181 -10.48 17.41 -20.05
CA LEU A 181 -9.87 16.78 -21.25
C LEU A 181 -9.49 15.29 -21.02
N GLY A 182 -9.86 14.72 -19.87
CA GLY A 182 -9.54 13.35 -19.44
C GLY A 182 -10.66 12.30 -19.63
N PRO A 183 -10.52 11.09 -19.08
CA PRO A 183 -11.49 9.99 -19.22
C PRO A 183 -12.72 10.22 -18.32
N VAL A 184 -13.65 11.07 -18.77
CA VAL A 184 -14.86 11.49 -18.03
C VAL A 184 -15.66 10.33 -17.47
N SER A 185 -15.88 9.28 -18.27
CA SER A 185 -16.64 8.11 -17.83
C SER A 185 -15.99 7.38 -16.65
N LEU A 186 -14.66 7.46 -16.51
CA LEU A 186 -13.97 6.85 -15.37
C LEU A 186 -14.09 7.74 -14.13
N LEU A 187 -14.00 9.06 -14.29
CA LEU A 187 -14.26 10.01 -13.20
C LEU A 187 -15.69 9.85 -12.65
N GLU A 188 -16.69 9.73 -13.54
CA GLU A 188 -18.07 9.43 -13.17
C GLU A 188 -18.18 8.11 -12.41
N SER A 189 -17.51 7.05 -12.87
CA SER A 189 -17.52 5.76 -12.17
C SER A 189 -16.89 5.81 -10.77
N TYR A 190 -15.88 6.67 -10.57
CA TYR A 190 -15.26 6.88 -9.25
C TYR A 190 -16.18 7.69 -8.35
N ALA A 191 -16.80 8.74 -8.88
CA ALA A 191 -17.82 9.53 -8.19
C ALA A 191 -18.99 8.66 -7.68
N GLU A 192 -19.50 7.74 -8.51
CA GLU A 192 -20.55 6.79 -8.13
C GLU A 192 -20.14 5.95 -6.92
N LYS A 193 -18.90 5.48 -6.86
CA LYS A 193 -18.40 4.68 -5.74
C LYS A 193 -18.33 5.45 -4.43
N VAL A 194 -18.06 6.75 -4.50
CA VAL A 194 -18.14 7.63 -3.32
C VAL A 194 -19.60 7.78 -2.86
N MET A 195 -20.54 7.97 -3.79
CA MET A 195 -21.98 8.10 -3.48
C MET A 195 -22.60 6.82 -2.89
N GLU A 196 -22.05 5.65 -3.22
CA GLU A 196 -22.44 4.36 -2.66
C GLU A 196 -22.03 4.23 -1.17
N SER A 197 -21.03 4.97 -0.69
CA SER A 197 -20.61 4.94 0.72
C SER A 197 -21.58 5.72 1.59
N ARG A 198 -22.43 4.99 2.32
CA ARG A 198 -23.45 5.57 3.22
C ARG A 198 -23.45 4.86 4.58
N PRO A 199 -23.00 5.52 5.67
CA PRO A 199 -22.40 6.85 5.70
C PRO A 199 -21.08 6.96 4.93
N LEU A 200 -20.67 8.18 4.59
CA LEU A 200 -19.42 8.43 3.90
C LEU A 200 -18.24 8.09 4.81
N ARG A 201 -17.33 7.25 4.31
CA ARG A 201 -16.04 7.00 4.94
C ARG A 201 -14.92 7.79 4.28
N ALA A 202 -13.97 8.24 5.09
CA ALA A 202 -12.80 8.99 4.65
C ALA A 202 -11.95 8.18 3.66
N ASP A 203 -11.72 6.90 3.97
CA ASP A 203 -10.91 5.99 3.16
C ASP A 203 -11.49 5.76 1.76
N VAL A 204 -12.82 5.68 1.65
CA VAL A 204 -13.51 5.60 0.36
C VAL A 204 -13.33 6.88 -0.43
N LEU A 205 -13.59 8.04 0.18
CA LEU A 205 -13.40 9.33 -0.49
C LEU A 205 -11.96 9.51 -0.97
N GLU A 206 -10.99 9.32 -0.08
CA GLU A 206 -9.56 9.45 -0.36
C GLU A 206 -9.13 8.55 -1.51
N ARG A 207 -9.51 7.28 -1.47
CA ARG A 207 -9.19 6.32 -2.53
C ARG A 207 -9.66 6.82 -3.89
N TYR A 208 -10.90 7.26 -4.01
CA TYR A 208 -11.47 7.62 -5.30
C TYR A 208 -11.01 8.99 -5.80
N VAL A 209 -10.65 9.92 -4.91
CA VAL A 209 -9.99 11.17 -5.28
C VAL A 209 -8.57 10.90 -5.80
N LEU A 210 -7.79 10.05 -5.12
CA LEU A 210 -6.46 9.67 -5.60
C LEU A 210 -6.51 8.92 -6.94
N LEU A 211 -7.45 8.00 -7.11
CA LEU A 211 -7.65 7.32 -8.39
C LEU A 211 -8.04 8.28 -9.51
N ALA A 212 -8.80 9.33 -9.20
CA ALA A 212 -9.11 10.38 -10.15
C ALA A 212 -7.85 11.15 -10.58
N GLY A 213 -6.97 11.50 -9.63
CA GLY A 213 -5.72 12.21 -9.92
C GLY A 213 -4.59 11.34 -10.48
N ASP A 214 -4.70 10.01 -10.42
CA ASP A 214 -3.79 9.08 -11.13
C ASP A 214 -4.13 8.94 -12.63
N LEU A 215 -5.21 9.60 -13.10
CA LEU A 215 -5.60 9.54 -14.50
C LEU A 215 -4.65 10.37 -15.39
N PRO A 216 -4.30 9.89 -16.59
CA PRO A 216 -3.43 10.62 -17.50
C PRO A 216 -3.98 12.00 -17.84
N GLY A 217 -3.19 13.05 -17.59
CA GLY A 217 -3.53 14.44 -17.90
C GLY A 217 -4.57 15.07 -16.96
N VAL A 218 -4.84 14.43 -15.81
CA VAL A 218 -5.77 14.90 -14.78
C VAL A 218 -5.00 15.20 -13.50
N ASP A 219 -5.19 16.39 -12.95
CA ASP A 219 -4.91 16.70 -11.56
C ASP A 219 -6.26 16.93 -10.86
N ALA A 220 -6.53 16.19 -9.78
CA ALA A 220 -7.85 16.15 -9.16
C ALA A 220 -7.77 16.48 -7.67
N SER A 221 -8.63 17.40 -7.23
CA SER A 221 -8.84 17.71 -5.81
C SER A 221 -10.33 17.70 -5.49
N SER A 222 -10.68 17.71 -4.20
CA SER A 222 -12.09 17.64 -3.82
C SER A 222 -12.50 18.64 -2.74
N VAL A 223 -13.73 19.11 -2.86
CA VAL A 223 -14.39 19.99 -1.89
C VAL A 223 -15.73 19.37 -1.52
N LEU A 224 -16.01 19.29 -0.22
CA LEU A 224 -17.32 18.88 0.28
C LEU A 224 -18.13 20.13 0.65
N ALA A 225 -19.33 20.24 0.11
CA ALA A 225 -20.27 21.30 0.45
C ALA A 225 -21.53 20.69 1.10
N PRO A 226 -22.17 21.36 2.08
CA PRO A 226 -23.51 20.95 2.54
C PRO A 226 -24.51 20.95 1.37
N ALA A 227 -25.35 19.92 1.28
CA ALA A 227 -26.43 19.91 0.30
C ALA A 227 -27.62 20.77 0.78
N ASP A 228 -28.29 21.47 -0.13
CA ASP A 228 -29.38 22.39 0.20
C ASP A 228 -30.64 21.69 0.73
N ASP A 229 -30.97 20.52 0.17
CA ASP A 229 -32.30 19.91 0.34
C ASP A 229 -32.37 18.81 1.40
N THR A 230 -31.24 18.18 1.77
CA THR A 230 -31.23 16.98 2.61
C THR A 230 -30.29 17.13 3.80
N PRO A 231 -30.81 17.14 5.05
CA PRO A 231 -29.97 17.20 6.24
C PRO A 231 -29.00 16.03 6.33
N GLY A 232 -27.71 16.33 6.54
CA GLY A 232 -26.64 15.33 6.60
C GLY A 232 -26.10 14.91 5.24
N ALA A 233 -26.73 15.32 4.14
CA ALA A 233 -26.15 15.13 2.82
C ALA A 233 -25.13 16.24 2.50
N SER A 234 -24.14 15.86 1.71
CA SER A 234 -23.15 16.76 1.14
C SER A 234 -23.05 16.54 -0.36
N GLU A 235 -22.69 17.60 -1.07
CA GLU A 235 -22.28 17.55 -2.46
C GLU A 235 -20.75 17.48 -2.52
N LEU A 236 -20.25 16.58 -3.36
CA LEU A 236 -18.83 16.47 -3.66
C LEU A 236 -18.54 17.26 -4.93
N ILE A 237 -17.68 18.25 -4.84
CA ILE A 237 -17.17 18.99 -6.00
C ILE A 237 -15.78 18.44 -6.28
N LEU A 238 -15.64 17.73 -7.41
CA LEU A 238 -14.37 17.25 -7.92
C LEU A 238 -13.80 18.31 -8.87
N VAL A 239 -12.74 18.99 -8.42
CA VAL A 239 -12.06 20.02 -9.21
C VAL A 239 -10.95 19.36 -10.01
N VAL A 240 -11.03 19.47 -11.33
CA VAL A 240 -10.12 18.83 -12.30
C VAL A 240 -9.34 19.89 -13.06
N GLU A 241 -8.03 19.82 -12.98
CA GLU A 241 -7.11 20.63 -13.79
C GLU A 241 -6.45 19.75 -14.86
N HIS A 242 -6.27 20.30 -16.07
CA HIS A 242 -5.61 19.59 -17.16
C HIS A 242 -4.09 19.76 -17.09
N LYS A 243 -3.38 18.63 -17.06
CA LYS A 243 -1.93 18.60 -17.16
C LYS A 243 -1.49 18.29 -18.59
N GLU A 244 -1.00 19.31 -19.30
CA GLU A 244 -0.67 19.22 -20.73
C GLU A 244 0.48 18.25 -21.05
N ALA A 245 1.52 18.19 -20.22
CA ALA A 245 2.64 17.27 -20.41
C ALA A 245 3.41 17.00 -19.12
N ASP A 246 3.84 15.75 -18.94
CA ASP A 246 4.90 15.35 -18.01
C ASP A 246 6.12 14.88 -18.81
N ILE A 247 7.22 15.62 -18.70
CA ILE A 247 8.47 15.31 -19.39
C ILE A 247 9.51 14.91 -18.35
N PHE A 248 9.95 13.67 -18.42
CA PHE A 248 11.08 13.19 -17.64
C PHE A 248 12.17 12.64 -18.57
N ALA A 249 13.42 12.80 -18.15
CA ALA A 249 14.58 12.22 -18.80
C ALA A 249 15.35 11.46 -17.73
N THR A 250 15.45 10.14 -17.89
CA THR A 250 16.25 9.29 -17.01
C THR A 250 17.47 8.79 -17.77
N HIS A 251 18.61 8.77 -17.08
CA HIS A 251 19.83 8.14 -17.55
C HIS A 251 20.24 7.16 -16.46
N ASP A 252 20.32 5.88 -16.78
CA ASP A 252 20.75 4.85 -15.84
C ASP A 252 21.89 4.02 -16.43
N ASN A 253 22.87 3.72 -15.58
CA ASN A 253 24.00 2.83 -15.87
C ASN A 253 24.21 1.79 -14.75
N ARG A 254 23.18 1.49 -13.95
CA ARG A 254 23.21 0.48 -12.88
C ARG A 254 23.37 -0.97 -13.36
N GLY A 255 23.45 -1.20 -14.68
CA GLY A 255 23.79 -2.51 -15.23
C GLY A 255 25.19 -2.95 -14.84
N THR A 256 25.38 -4.24 -14.53
CA THR A 256 26.73 -4.77 -14.34
C THR A 256 27.40 -4.99 -15.70
N ARG A 257 28.74 -5.02 -15.73
CA ARG A 257 29.55 -5.23 -16.96
C ARG A 257 29.20 -6.49 -17.77
N PHE A 258 28.41 -7.39 -17.20
CA PHE A 258 28.02 -8.67 -17.77
C PHE A 258 26.59 -8.66 -18.37
N VAL A 259 25.76 -7.64 -18.09
CA VAL A 259 24.34 -7.61 -18.46
C VAL A 259 23.92 -6.32 -19.20
N GLY A 260 24.73 -5.25 -19.18
CA GLY A 260 24.50 -4.05 -20.01
C GLY A 260 25.66 -3.05 -19.91
N PRO A 261 25.97 -2.27 -20.97
CA PRO A 261 27.22 -1.52 -21.10
C PRO A 261 27.06 -0.07 -20.59
N HIS A 262 28.13 0.72 -20.74
CA HIS A 262 28.15 2.19 -20.79
C HIS A 262 26.80 2.91 -20.77
#